data_AF-A0A417WC55-F1
#
_entry.id   AF-A0A417WC55-F1
#
_cell.length_a   1.000
_cell.length_b   1.000
_cell.length_c   1.000
_cell.angle_alpha   90.00
_cell.angle_beta   90.00
_cell.angle_gamma   90.00
#
_symmetry.space_group_name_H-M   'P 1'
#
loop_
_entity.id
_entity.type
_entity.pdbx_description
1 polymer ?
#
loop_
_entity_poly.entity_id
_entity_poly.type
_entity_poly.pdbx_seq_one_letter_code
_entity_poly.pdbx_strand_id
1 'polypeptide(L)'
;EDWSNNEIIQAAAIGEFTSLDGIEWRNGAETAADEVKFDDVLWKRIFSETSQFLKDSHFGKEDINIDIDTGTQMFVEEKSAMFHGHPTVMQQLQKQMDAELIRIPYFSQTSNESYVYMTPSLNIAFNKNLEKDREKLDTALDVLDCMISEEGQKLIADGSGVISLNTDVPTMMQDVPGLEEEINNNAVYIRYSAQRSFDAGLEAVHGLLSGEMDETQAFDTFRSVMNRKDPEEKATVNFENEYSISLNDRNGRDAASSILTTIKEENDAQLALAPYYYFTSSMYKGECTNSRVGMMTAKSSDTALYFAKMNGKQVCELVENYLVEADENFYVTNKYELPIASGMKMIVNQAESGFSLKDLTVNDKKIDKEKEYSILLTDTTMSVLKKINPKCEIEQLKDTTLSSAWIEAMSKGQQPSAPEDYIEVEQ
;
A
#
# COMPACT_ATOMS: atom_id res chain seq x y z
N GLU A 1 -6.31 -0.52 -6.39
CA GLU A 1 -6.61 0.93 -6.36
C GLU A 1 -8.09 1.09 -6.69
N ASP A 2 -8.78 1.99 -6.01
CA ASP A 2 -10.19 2.24 -6.29
C ASP A 2 -10.28 3.32 -7.38
N TRP A 3 -10.45 2.91 -8.64
CA TRP A 3 -10.57 3.84 -9.76
C TRP A 3 -11.82 4.73 -9.64
N SER A 4 -12.83 4.27 -8.89
CA SER A 4 -14.14 4.90 -8.72
C SER A 4 -14.17 5.90 -7.56
N ASN A 5 -13.11 6.70 -7.41
CA ASN A 5 -12.96 7.68 -6.34
C ASN A 5 -12.67 9.10 -6.86
N ASN A 6 -11.98 9.93 -6.06
CA ASN A 6 -11.57 11.29 -6.44
C ASN A 6 -10.75 11.38 -7.75
N GLU A 7 -10.14 10.27 -8.17
CA GLU A 7 -9.42 10.17 -9.44
C GLU A 7 -10.35 10.38 -10.64
N ILE A 8 -11.46 9.64 -10.71
CA ILE A 8 -12.39 9.75 -11.84
C ILE A 8 -13.09 11.11 -11.91
N ILE A 9 -13.37 11.73 -10.76
CA ILE A 9 -13.93 13.09 -10.69
C ILE A 9 -12.97 14.08 -11.38
N GLN A 10 -11.68 14.01 -11.03
CA GLN A 10 -10.68 14.92 -11.57
C GLN A 10 -10.34 14.64 -13.04
N ALA A 11 -10.31 13.38 -13.43
CA ALA A 11 -10.07 12.97 -14.80
C ALA A 11 -11.22 13.38 -15.73
N ALA A 12 -12.47 13.13 -15.31
CA ALA A 12 -13.65 13.45 -16.09
C ALA A 12 -13.86 14.97 -16.23
N ALA A 13 -13.60 15.74 -15.17
CA ALA A 13 -13.77 17.19 -15.16
C ALA A 13 -12.44 17.95 -15.23
N ILE A 14 -11.43 17.41 -15.93
CA ILE A 14 -10.07 17.94 -15.92
C ILE A 14 -9.98 19.41 -16.40
N GLY A 15 -10.84 19.81 -17.34
CA GLY A 15 -10.95 21.19 -17.81
C GLY A 15 -11.37 22.15 -16.69
N GLU A 16 -12.32 21.74 -15.84
CA GLU A 16 -12.74 22.54 -14.70
C GLU A 16 -11.62 22.68 -13.65
N PHE A 17 -10.86 21.62 -13.37
CA PHE A 17 -9.75 21.66 -12.40
C PHE A 17 -8.49 22.41 -12.87
N THR A 18 -8.35 22.61 -14.18
CA THR A 18 -7.29 23.39 -14.82
C THR A 18 -7.70 24.83 -15.10
N SER A 19 -8.99 25.16 -14.97
CA SER A 19 -9.50 26.54 -15.01
C SER A 19 -8.99 27.38 -13.84
N LEU A 20 -9.10 28.71 -13.95
CA LEU A 20 -8.74 29.62 -12.85
C LEU A 20 -9.52 29.32 -11.57
N ASP A 21 -10.83 29.09 -11.68
CA ASP A 21 -11.70 28.77 -10.54
C ASP A 21 -11.28 27.44 -9.89
N GLY A 22 -10.94 26.43 -10.72
CA GLY A 22 -10.46 25.13 -10.25
C GLY A 22 -9.10 25.22 -9.55
N ILE A 23 -8.17 26.00 -10.09
CA ILE A 23 -6.86 26.25 -9.48
C ILE A 23 -7.01 26.99 -8.14
N GLU A 24 -7.87 28.01 -8.09
CA GLU A 24 -8.16 28.74 -6.85
C GLU A 24 -8.75 27.81 -5.79
N TRP A 25 -9.72 26.97 -6.18
CA TRP A 25 -10.31 25.99 -5.27
C TRP A 25 -9.27 24.98 -4.75
N ARG A 26 -8.45 24.38 -5.62
CA ARG A 26 -7.43 23.39 -5.20
C ARG A 26 -6.42 24.00 -4.23
N ASN A 27 -5.90 25.18 -4.52
CA ASN A 27 -5.00 25.90 -3.61
C ASN A 27 -5.67 26.19 -2.25
N GLY A 28 -6.95 26.58 -2.27
CA GLY A 28 -7.73 26.80 -1.06
C GLY A 28 -7.97 25.52 -0.26
N ALA A 29 -8.24 24.40 -0.94
CA ALA A 29 -8.46 23.10 -0.32
C ALA A 29 -7.18 22.54 0.32
N GLU A 30 -6.04 22.63 -0.37
CA GLU A 30 -4.73 22.14 0.14
C GLU A 30 -4.24 22.92 1.37
N THR A 31 -4.63 24.20 1.49
CA THR A 31 -4.21 25.08 2.59
C THR A 31 -5.25 25.23 3.69
N ALA A 32 -6.42 24.57 3.56
CA ALA A 32 -7.48 24.63 4.54
C ALA A 32 -7.08 23.91 5.84
N ALA A 33 -7.14 24.62 6.97
CA ALA A 33 -6.87 24.04 8.28
C ALA A 33 -8.07 23.27 8.87
N ASP A 34 -9.30 23.68 8.50
CA ASP A 34 -10.55 23.14 9.08
C ASP A 34 -11.57 22.78 7.99
N GLU A 35 -12.14 23.79 7.32
CA GLU A 35 -13.22 23.62 6.35
C GLU A 35 -12.74 23.99 4.93
N VAL A 36 -12.99 23.08 3.99
CA VAL A 36 -12.80 23.31 2.56
C VAL A 36 -14.03 24.06 2.04
N LYS A 37 -13.79 25.21 1.40
CA LYS A 37 -14.85 26.00 0.77
C LYS A 37 -15.15 25.46 -0.61
N PHE A 38 -16.43 25.42 -0.97
CA PHE A 38 -16.89 24.96 -2.28
C PHE A 38 -17.66 26.08 -2.97
N ASP A 39 -17.29 26.37 -4.22
CA ASP A 39 -18.12 27.19 -5.10
C ASP A 39 -19.17 26.30 -5.76
N ASP A 40 -20.44 26.55 -5.43
CA ASP A 40 -21.56 25.72 -5.91
C ASP A 40 -21.66 25.71 -7.45
N VAL A 41 -21.23 26.76 -8.14
CA VAL A 41 -21.36 26.86 -9.60
C VAL A 41 -20.30 26.00 -10.28
N LEU A 42 -19.04 26.11 -9.86
CA LEU A 42 -17.92 25.26 -10.29
C LEU A 42 -18.23 23.79 -10.02
N TRP A 43 -18.61 23.45 -8.79
CA TRP A 43 -18.76 22.06 -8.38
C TRP A 43 -19.97 21.35 -9.01
N LYS A 44 -21.03 22.09 -9.34
CA LYS A 44 -22.12 21.55 -10.16
C LYS A 44 -21.67 21.23 -11.58
N ARG A 45 -20.77 22.02 -12.17
CA ARG A 45 -20.18 21.69 -13.48
C ARG A 45 -19.30 20.45 -13.39
N ILE A 46 -18.42 20.38 -12.38
CA ILE A 46 -17.56 19.21 -12.12
C ILE A 46 -18.38 17.91 -12.03
N PHE A 47 -19.43 17.89 -11.21
CA PHE A 47 -20.26 16.68 -11.06
C PHE A 47 -21.15 16.40 -12.28
N SER A 48 -21.54 17.44 -13.04
CA SER A 48 -22.20 17.26 -14.34
C SER A 48 -21.28 16.58 -15.35
N GLU A 49 -20.03 17.05 -15.47
CA GLU A 49 -19.02 16.45 -16.36
C GLU A 49 -18.65 15.04 -15.92
N THR A 50 -18.52 14.81 -14.60
CA THR A 50 -18.27 13.47 -14.04
C THR A 50 -19.39 12.51 -14.40
N SER A 51 -20.65 12.88 -14.13
CA SER A 51 -21.83 12.07 -14.45
C SER A 51 -21.95 11.79 -15.95
N GLN A 52 -21.68 12.80 -16.78
CA GLN A 52 -21.70 12.65 -18.24
C GLN A 52 -20.62 11.66 -18.71
N PHE A 53 -19.39 11.78 -18.20
CA PHE A 53 -18.29 10.87 -18.51
C PHE A 53 -18.64 9.41 -18.13
N LEU A 54 -19.20 9.19 -16.95
CA LEU A 54 -19.61 7.85 -16.50
C LEU A 54 -20.67 7.25 -17.44
N LYS A 55 -21.67 8.05 -17.85
CA LYS A 55 -22.72 7.63 -18.79
C LYS A 55 -22.16 7.32 -20.17
N ASP A 56 -21.30 8.18 -20.71
CA ASP A 56 -20.72 8.03 -22.05
C ASP A 56 -19.72 6.86 -22.12
N SER A 57 -19.08 6.55 -21.00
CA SER A 57 -18.18 5.39 -20.85
C SER A 57 -18.93 4.10 -20.54
N HIS A 58 -20.26 4.13 -20.41
CA HIS A 58 -21.10 3.00 -20.03
C HIS A 58 -20.77 2.36 -18.68
N PHE A 59 -20.21 3.14 -17.74
CA PHE A 59 -20.01 2.65 -16.38
C PHE A 59 -21.33 2.64 -15.59
N GLY A 60 -21.52 1.60 -14.80
CA GLY A 60 -22.71 1.36 -14.00
C GLY A 60 -22.44 0.68 -12.67
N LYS A 61 -23.52 0.17 -12.07
CA LYS A 61 -23.50 -0.46 -10.75
C LYS A 61 -22.62 -1.71 -10.70
N GLU A 62 -22.56 -2.43 -11.80
CA GLU A 62 -21.77 -3.64 -12.00
C GLU A 62 -20.26 -3.38 -11.92
N ASP A 63 -19.81 -2.16 -12.21
CA ASP A 63 -18.38 -1.83 -12.28
C ASP A 63 -17.79 -1.43 -10.93
N ILE A 64 -18.64 -1.13 -9.94
CA ILE A 64 -18.26 -0.65 -8.60
C ILE A 64 -17.22 -1.56 -7.91
N ASN A 65 -17.28 -2.88 -8.15
CA ASN A 65 -16.40 -3.85 -7.50
C ASN A 65 -15.39 -4.51 -8.45
N ILE A 66 -15.18 -3.92 -9.63
CA ILE A 66 -14.13 -4.40 -10.55
C ILE A 66 -12.77 -3.97 -9.99
N ASP A 67 -11.96 -4.94 -9.59
CA ASP A 67 -10.59 -4.71 -9.17
C ASP A 67 -9.64 -4.54 -10.36
N ILE A 68 -8.40 -4.14 -10.06
CA ILE A 68 -7.38 -3.86 -11.09
C ILE A 68 -7.04 -5.09 -11.93
N ASP A 69 -7.02 -6.27 -11.32
CA ASP A 69 -6.67 -7.52 -12.00
C ASP A 69 -7.78 -7.92 -12.97
N THR A 70 -9.04 -7.85 -12.52
CA THR A 70 -10.22 -8.11 -13.34
C THR A 70 -10.30 -7.10 -14.48
N GLY A 71 -10.13 -5.80 -14.20
CA GLY A 71 -10.14 -4.75 -15.22
C GLY A 71 -9.01 -4.92 -16.25
N THR A 72 -7.82 -5.29 -15.80
CA THR A 72 -6.67 -5.60 -16.67
C THR A 72 -6.97 -6.80 -17.57
N GLN A 73 -7.51 -7.88 -17.00
CA GLN A 73 -7.87 -9.07 -17.76
C GLN A 73 -8.96 -8.77 -18.79
N MET A 74 -9.96 -7.95 -18.45
CA MET A 74 -10.99 -7.51 -19.40
C MET A 74 -10.38 -6.76 -20.59
N PHE A 75 -9.37 -5.92 -20.37
CA PHE A 75 -8.69 -5.23 -21.46
C PHE A 75 -7.86 -6.18 -22.32
N VAL A 76 -7.07 -7.09 -21.72
CA VAL A 76 -6.28 -8.09 -22.43
C VAL A 76 -7.16 -9.04 -23.26
N GLU A 77 -8.35 -9.37 -22.77
CA GLU A 77 -9.36 -10.16 -23.47
C GLU A 77 -10.20 -9.35 -24.49
N GLU A 78 -9.82 -8.09 -24.76
CA GLU A 78 -10.48 -7.19 -25.70
C GLU A 78 -11.96 -6.91 -25.38
N LYS A 79 -12.35 -7.04 -24.10
CA LYS A 79 -13.69 -6.71 -23.60
C LYS A 79 -13.83 -5.22 -23.26
N SER A 80 -12.71 -4.54 -23.04
CA SER A 80 -12.63 -3.07 -22.91
C SER A 80 -11.79 -2.48 -24.04
N ALA A 81 -12.18 -1.30 -24.53
CA ALA A 81 -11.44 -0.56 -25.55
C ALA A 81 -10.32 0.33 -24.97
N MET A 82 -10.37 0.64 -23.68
CA MET A 82 -9.43 1.54 -23.01
C MET A 82 -9.03 0.98 -21.64
N PHE A 83 -7.80 1.28 -21.23
CA PHE A 83 -7.28 0.96 -19.91
C PHE A 83 -6.55 2.19 -19.35
N HIS A 84 -6.78 2.47 -18.08
CA HIS A 84 -6.06 3.53 -17.37
C HIS A 84 -4.87 2.92 -16.62
N GLY A 85 -3.67 3.46 -16.81
CA GLY A 85 -2.51 3.07 -16.02
C GLY A 85 -1.24 3.82 -16.40
N HIS A 86 -0.14 3.44 -15.75
CA HIS A 86 1.16 4.08 -15.96
C HIS A 86 1.83 3.64 -17.28
N PRO A 87 2.76 4.45 -17.83
CA PRO A 87 3.46 4.12 -19.07
C PRO A 87 4.10 2.73 -19.13
N THR A 88 4.57 2.22 -17.98
CA THR A 88 5.17 0.89 -17.83
C THR A 88 4.15 -0.25 -17.97
N VAL A 89 2.90 -0.06 -17.53
CA VAL A 89 1.84 -1.05 -17.65
C VAL A 89 1.51 -1.32 -19.11
N MET A 90 1.45 -0.29 -19.94
CA MET A 90 1.25 -0.45 -21.38
C MET A 90 2.31 -1.36 -22.03
N GLN A 91 3.58 -1.25 -21.63
CA GLN A 91 4.65 -2.12 -22.16
C GLN A 91 4.44 -3.59 -21.77
N GLN A 92 3.85 -3.85 -20.61
CA GLN A 92 3.51 -5.19 -20.15
C GLN A 92 2.29 -5.74 -20.89
N LEU A 93 1.24 -4.93 -21.08
CA LEU A 93 0.03 -5.31 -21.81
C LEU A 93 0.30 -5.57 -23.30
N GLN A 94 1.15 -4.76 -23.92
CA GLN A 94 1.55 -4.92 -25.32
C GLN A 94 2.20 -6.29 -25.61
N LYS A 95 2.82 -6.93 -24.62
CA LYS A 95 3.39 -8.29 -24.75
C LYS A 95 2.34 -9.39 -24.69
N GLN A 96 1.15 -9.08 -24.17
CA GLN A 96 0.06 -10.03 -23.96
C GLN A 96 -1.04 -9.93 -25.02
N MET A 97 -1.06 -8.83 -25.79
CA MET A 97 -2.10 -8.53 -26.77
C MET A 97 -1.52 -8.53 -28.19
N ASP A 98 -2.31 -9.02 -29.15
CA ASP A 98 -2.02 -8.95 -30.59
C ASP A 98 -2.65 -7.67 -31.20
N ALA A 99 -2.45 -6.54 -30.52
CA ALA A 99 -3.00 -5.24 -30.90
C ALA A 99 -1.95 -4.14 -30.68
N GLU A 100 -1.90 -3.13 -31.54
CA GLU A 100 -1.10 -1.94 -31.32
C GLU A 100 -1.79 -1.06 -30.27
N LEU A 101 -1.16 -0.92 -29.10
CA LEU A 101 -1.64 -0.02 -28.07
C LEU A 101 -1.16 1.41 -28.36
N ILE A 102 -2.03 2.39 -28.13
CA ILE A 102 -1.68 3.82 -28.20
C ILE A 102 -2.01 4.50 -26.87
N ARG A 103 -1.30 5.60 -26.58
CA ARG A 103 -1.62 6.48 -25.44
C ARG A 103 -2.41 7.67 -25.96
N ILE A 104 -3.37 8.12 -25.16
CA ILE A 104 -4.14 9.33 -25.42
C ILE A 104 -4.13 10.20 -24.15
N PRO A 105 -4.18 11.53 -24.29
CA PRO A 105 -4.28 12.42 -23.16
C PRO A 105 -5.69 12.41 -22.57
N TYR A 106 -5.86 13.09 -21.44
CA TYR A 106 -7.16 13.41 -20.89
C TYR A 106 -7.72 14.67 -21.53
N PHE A 107 -8.92 14.59 -22.07
CA PHE A 107 -9.55 15.69 -22.79
C PHE A 107 -10.46 16.50 -21.86
N SER A 108 -10.40 17.82 -21.99
CA SER A 108 -11.44 18.69 -21.45
C SER A 108 -12.77 18.42 -22.14
N GLN A 109 -13.87 18.39 -21.37
CA GLN A 109 -15.22 18.27 -21.96
C GLN A 109 -15.75 19.60 -22.52
N THR A 110 -15.11 20.73 -22.19
CA THR A 110 -15.60 22.08 -22.51
C THR A 110 -14.66 22.91 -23.36
N SER A 111 -13.44 22.43 -23.61
CA SER A 111 -12.44 23.08 -24.46
C SER A 111 -11.74 22.07 -25.37
N ASN A 112 -10.97 22.53 -26.36
CA ASN A 112 -10.12 21.67 -27.18
C ASN A 112 -8.77 21.36 -26.49
N GLU A 113 -8.70 21.52 -25.17
CA GLU A 113 -7.49 21.29 -24.40
C GLU A 113 -7.41 19.84 -23.93
N SER A 114 -6.19 19.36 -23.84
CA SER A 114 -5.84 18.01 -23.43
C SER A 114 -4.66 18.06 -22.46
N TYR A 115 -4.59 17.08 -21.58
CA TYR A 115 -3.64 17.08 -20.46
C TYR A 115 -3.06 15.69 -20.21
N VAL A 116 -1.80 15.66 -19.79
CA VAL A 116 -1.23 14.50 -19.10
C VAL A 116 -1.72 14.50 -17.66
N TYR A 117 -2.51 13.49 -17.28
CA TYR A 117 -2.92 13.29 -15.88
C TYR A 117 -1.79 12.60 -15.11
N MET A 118 -1.29 13.27 -14.07
CA MET A 118 -0.12 12.84 -13.32
C MET A 118 -0.45 12.59 -11.85
N THR A 119 0.00 11.44 -11.35
CA THR A 119 0.03 11.11 -9.94
C THR A 119 1.45 11.31 -9.38
N PRO A 120 1.61 12.03 -8.25
CA PRO A 120 2.92 12.10 -7.59
C PRO A 120 3.34 10.70 -7.13
N SER A 121 4.35 10.12 -7.78
CA SER A 121 4.77 8.73 -7.56
C SER A 121 5.79 8.56 -6.43
N LEU A 122 6.65 9.57 -6.23
CA LEU A 122 7.70 9.52 -5.21
C LEU A 122 7.73 10.81 -4.41
N ASN A 123 7.35 10.71 -3.13
CA ASN A 123 7.55 11.75 -2.14
C ASN A 123 8.55 11.23 -1.10
N ILE A 124 9.65 11.94 -0.90
CA ILE A 124 10.66 11.58 0.10
C ILE A 124 10.53 12.56 1.26
N ALA A 125 10.31 12.01 2.46
CA ALA A 125 10.26 12.79 3.70
C ALA A 125 11.24 12.21 4.72
N PHE A 126 11.94 13.10 5.41
CA PHE A 126 12.84 12.74 6.49
C PHE A 126 12.17 12.80 7.85
N ASN A 127 12.45 11.81 8.69
CA ASN A 127 12.01 11.82 10.07
C ASN A 127 12.69 12.97 10.81
N LYS A 128 11.91 13.81 11.50
CA LYS A 128 12.42 14.95 12.29
C LYS A 128 13.52 14.57 13.27
N ASN A 129 13.56 13.34 13.76
CA ASN A 129 14.63 12.87 14.65
C ASN A 129 16.01 12.85 14.00
N LEU A 130 16.13 12.88 12.67
CA LEU A 130 17.42 13.02 11.98
C LEU A 130 18.13 14.33 12.36
N GLU A 131 17.40 15.38 12.75
CA GLU A 131 18.00 16.63 13.25
C GLU A 131 18.89 16.42 14.49
N LYS A 132 18.71 15.30 15.21
CA LYS A 132 19.47 14.97 16.42
C LYS A 132 20.80 14.29 16.12
N ASP A 133 21.00 13.81 14.90
CA ASP A 133 22.19 13.07 14.46
C ASP A 133 22.67 13.63 13.13
N ARG A 134 23.65 14.52 13.19
CA ARG A 134 24.13 15.25 12.02
C ARG A 134 24.77 14.34 10.98
N GLU A 135 25.55 13.34 11.41
CA GLU A 135 26.21 12.42 10.47
C GLU A 135 25.17 11.58 9.72
N LYS A 136 24.12 11.12 10.43
CA LYS A 136 23.02 10.38 9.81
C LYS A 136 22.17 11.28 8.89
N LEU A 137 21.95 12.54 9.27
CA LEU A 137 21.26 13.52 8.43
C LEU A 137 22.04 13.80 7.15
N ASP A 138 23.34 14.06 7.26
CA ASP A 138 24.22 14.31 6.11
C ASP A 138 24.20 13.10 5.16
N THR A 139 24.29 11.87 5.70
CA THR A 139 24.17 10.63 4.90
C THR A 139 22.80 10.50 4.24
N ALA A 140 21.70 10.85 4.93
CA ALA A 140 20.37 10.80 4.36
C ALA A 140 20.22 11.80 3.21
N LEU A 141 20.80 12.99 3.35
CA LEU A 141 20.84 14.01 2.31
C LEU A 141 21.66 13.54 1.10
N ASP A 142 22.81 12.89 1.30
CA ASP A 142 23.60 12.30 0.21
C ASP A 142 22.80 11.25 -0.57
N VAL A 143 22.00 10.43 0.13
CA VAL A 143 21.10 9.46 -0.51
C VAL A 143 20.00 10.17 -1.30
N LEU A 144 19.41 11.23 -0.75
CA LEU A 144 18.40 12.02 -1.45
C LEU A 144 18.98 12.65 -2.71
N ASP A 145 20.15 13.27 -2.64
CA ASP A 145 20.85 13.86 -3.79
C ASP A 145 21.06 12.83 -4.91
N CYS A 146 21.42 11.59 -4.54
CA CYS A 146 21.51 10.49 -5.49
C CYS A 146 20.14 10.15 -6.10
N MET A 147 19.11 9.96 -5.28
CA MET A 147 17.75 9.60 -5.73
C MET A 147 17.14 10.64 -6.65
N ILE A 148 17.37 11.93 -6.38
CA ILE A 148 16.79 13.04 -7.15
C ILE A 148 17.64 13.46 -8.35
N SER A 149 18.83 12.88 -8.53
CA SER A 149 19.64 13.07 -9.73
C SER A 149 18.97 12.48 -10.98
N GLU A 150 19.43 12.88 -12.18
CA GLU A 150 18.96 12.29 -13.44
C GLU A 150 19.15 10.77 -13.47
N GLU A 151 20.31 10.27 -13.02
CA GLU A 151 20.62 8.84 -12.97
C GLU A 151 19.74 8.12 -11.93
N GLY A 152 19.56 8.70 -10.75
CA GLY A 152 18.70 8.14 -9.70
C GLY A 152 17.25 8.01 -10.14
N GLN A 153 16.70 9.08 -10.72
CA GLN A 153 15.33 9.06 -11.25
C GLN A 153 15.18 8.07 -12.42
N LYS A 154 16.18 7.91 -13.29
CA LYS A 154 16.17 6.91 -14.37
C LYS A 154 16.13 5.49 -13.82
N LEU A 155 16.91 5.19 -12.77
CA LEU A 155 16.92 3.88 -12.13
C LEU A 155 15.59 3.57 -11.43
N ILE A 156 15.00 4.57 -10.76
CA ILE A 156 13.69 4.42 -10.09
C ILE A 156 12.57 4.20 -11.12
N ALA A 157 12.63 4.87 -12.27
CA ALA A 157 11.62 4.85 -13.31
C ALA A 157 11.72 3.67 -14.29
N ASP A 158 12.68 2.74 -14.11
CA ASP A 158 13.07 1.76 -15.13
C ASP A 158 13.29 2.43 -16.52
N GLY A 159 13.87 3.63 -16.49
CA GLY A 159 14.30 4.39 -17.67
C GLY A 159 13.25 5.20 -18.43
N SER A 160 11.95 5.19 -18.11
CA SER A 160 10.95 5.97 -18.88
C SER A 160 9.67 6.31 -18.11
N GLY A 161 8.89 7.27 -18.62
CA GLY A 161 7.52 7.52 -18.14
C GLY A 161 7.41 8.41 -16.90
N VAL A 162 8.45 9.18 -16.58
CA VAL A 162 8.49 10.07 -15.41
C VAL A 162 8.71 11.52 -15.80
N ILE A 163 7.90 12.40 -15.21
CA ILE A 163 8.08 13.85 -15.27
C ILE A 163 8.82 14.27 -14.00
N SER A 164 10.04 14.80 -14.14
CA SER A 164 10.78 15.31 -12.99
C SER A 164 10.22 16.65 -12.54
N LEU A 165 10.09 16.83 -11.23
CA LEU A 165 9.80 18.14 -10.63
C LEU A 165 11.09 18.93 -10.32
N ASN A 166 12.26 18.32 -10.53
CA ASN A 166 13.54 19.00 -10.42
C ASN A 166 13.84 19.78 -11.70
N THR A 167 14.04 21.09 -11.56
CA THR A 167 14.18 22.00 -12.71
C THR A 167 15.42 21.72 -13.58
N ASP A 168 16.40 21.02 -13.05
CA ASP A 168 17.67 20.67 -13.69
C ASP A 168 17.71 19.23 -14.23
N VAL A 169 16.68 18.43 -13.97
CA VAL A 169 16.56 17.05 -14.45
C VAL A 169 15.58 17.00 -15.62
N PRO A 170 16.00 16.55 -16.81
CA PRO A 170 15.09 16.37 -17.94
C PRO A 170 13.95 15.40 -17.61
N THR A 171 12.75 15.67 -18.12
CA THR A 171 11.65 14.69 -18.10
C THR A 171 12.04 13.46 -18.90
N MET A 172 11.59 12.28 -18.51
CA MET A 172 11.86 10.99 -19.16
C MET A 172 10.65 10.54 -19.98
N MET A 173 10.01 11.52 -20.62
CA MET A 173 8.80 11.31 -21.42
C MET A 173 9.09 11.34 -22.93
N GLN A 174 10.34 11.57 -23.37
CA GLN A 174 10.66 11.65 -24.80
C GLN A 174 10.38 10.34 -25.55
N ASP A 175 10.47 9.20 -24.86
CA ASP A 175 10.23 7.87 -25.42
C ASP A 175 8.79 7.37 -25.17
N VAL A 176 7.88 8.26 -24.75
CA VAL A 176 6.47 7.95 -24.47
C VAL A 176 5.59 8.52 -25.60
N PRO A 177 5.40 7.79 -26.72
CA PRO A 177 4.62 8.29 -27.85
C PRO A 177 3.14 8.45 -27.51
N GLY A 178 2.49 9.42 -28.17
CA GLY A 178 1.06 9.72 -28.08
C GLY A 178 0.69 10.88 -27.15
N LEU A 179 1.68 11.51 -26.50
CA LEU A 179 1.49 12.61 -25.53
C LEU A 179 2.45 13.79 -25.81
N GLU A 180 3.11 13.80 -26.98
CA GLU A 180 4.18 14.76 -27.29
C GLU A 180 3.69 16.20 -27.30
N GLU A 181 2.47 16.44 -27.76
CA GLU A 181 1.87 17.78 -27.78
C GLU A 181 1.68 18.31 -26.36
N GLU A 182 1.08 17.53 -25.48
CA GLU A 182 0.81 17.91 -24.09
C GLU A 182 2.11 18.11 -23.32
N ILE A 183 3.11 17.24 -23.51
CA ILE A 183 4.43 17.37 -22.90
C ILE A 183 5.11 18.66 -23.36
N ASN A 184 5.12 18.94 -24.67
CA ASN A 184 5.74 20.15 -25.22
C ASN A 184 5.04 21.44 -24.76
N ASN A 185 3.73 21.37 -24.55
CA ASN A 185 2.92 22.50 -24.09
C ASN A 185 2.92 22.65 -22.55
N ASN A 186 3.61 21.76 -21.81
CA ASN A 186 3.51 21.67 -20.35
C ASN A 186 2.05 21.52 -19.85
N ALA A 187 1.20 20.87 -20.65
CA ALA A 187 -0.19 20.59 -20.31
C ALA A 187 -0.25 19.36 -19.38
N VAL A 188 0.22 19.54 -18.15
CA VAL A 188 0.28 18.48 -17.13
C VAL A 188 -0.66 18.84 -15.98
N TYR A 189 -1.57 17.94 -15.67
CA TYR A 189 -2.45 18.05 -14.51
C TYR A 189 -1.95 17.16 -13.38
N ILE A 190 -1.46 17.76 -12.30
CA ILE A 190 -1.14 17.04 -11.07
C ILE A 190 -2.42 16.88 -10.26
N ARG A 191 -2.80 15.64 -9.96
CA ARG A 191 -4.02 15.40 -9.19
C ARG A 191 -3.93 15.98 -7.78
N TYR A 192 -5.05 16.52 -7.31
CA TYR A 192 -5.29 16.78 -5.90
C TYR A 192 -5.51 15.45 -5.17
N SER A 193 -4.77 15.23 -4.08
CA SER A 193 -4.82 13.98 -3.31
C SER A 193 -4.72 14.25 -1.82
N ALA A 194 -5.84 14.66 -1.21
CA ALA A 194 -5.98 14.70 0.24
C ALA A 194 -6.67 13.41 0.73
N GLN A 195 -6.33 12.93 1.92
CA GLN A 195 -6.88 11.68 2.45
C GLN A 195 -8.42 11.65 2.42
N ARG A 196 -9.07 12.72 2.90
CA ARG A 196 -10.55 12.85 2.88
C ARG A 196 -11.16 12.89 1.48
N SER A 197 -10.40 13.33 0.48
CA SER A 197 -10.91 13.40 -0.89
C SER A 197 -11.18 12.01 -1.45
N PHE A 198 -10.41 10.99 -1.06
CA PHE A 198 -10.64 9.62 -1.50
C PHE A 198 -11.97 9.08 -0.98
N ASP A 199 -12.24 9.20 0.33
CA ASP A 199 -13.51 8.75 0.93
C ASP A 199 -14.70 9.53 0.36
N ALA A 200 -14.56 10.85 0.19
CA ALA A 200 -15.61 11.70 -0.37
C ALA A 200 -15.90 11.35 -1.84
N GLY A 201 -14.85 11.16 -2.62
CA GLY A 201 -14.95 10.77 -4.03
C GLY A 201 -15.58 9.40 -4.18
N LEU A 202 -15.19 8.45 -3.33
CA LEU A 202 -15.77 7.11 -3.32
C LEU A 202 -17.28 7.13 -3.08
N GLU A 203 -17.72 7.77 -2.00
CA GLU A 203 -19.15 7.82 -1.64
C GLU A 203 -19.98 8.50 -2.74
N ALA A 204 -19.47 9.60 -3.32
CA ALA A 204 -20.15 10.34 -4.37
C ALA A 204 -20.21 9.56 -5.70
N VAL A 205 -19.10 8.98 -6.15
CA VAL A 205 -19.02 8.25 -7.42
C VAL A 205 -19.80 6.95 -7.35
N HIS A 206 -19.74 6.21 -6.25
CA HIS A 206 -20.57 5.01 -6.04
C HIS A 206 -22.06 5.36 -6.03
N GLY A 207 -22.42 6.49 -5.41
CA GLY A 207 -23.78 7.04 -5.48
C GLY A 207 -24.26 7.29 -6.92
N LEU A 208 -23.40 7.85 -7.77
CA LEU A 208 -23.70 8.06 -9.20
C LEU A 208 -23.80 6.72 -9.96
N LEU A 209 -22.82 5.83 -9.82
CA LEU A 209 -22.76 4.54 -10.52
C LEU A 209 -23.92 3.61 -10.18
N SER A 210 -24.32 3.59 -8.90
CA SER A 210 -25.47 2.80 -8.43
C SER A 210 -26.82 3.37 -8.87
N GLY A 211 -26.86 4.63 -9.30
CA GLY A 211 -28.09 5.38 -9.59
C GLY A 211 -28.84 5.84 -8.33
N GLU A 212 -28.23 5.75 -7.15
CA GLU A 212 -28.82 6.19 -5.88
C GLU A 212 -28.73 7.70 -5.67
N MET A 213 -27.81 8.37 -6.36
CA MET A 213 -27.61 9.83 -6.32
C MET A 213 -27.66 10.45 -7.72
N ASP A 214 -28.27 11.62 -7.82
CA ASP A 214 -28.06 12.54 -8.95
C ASP A 214 -26.79 13.40 -8.74
N GLU A 215 -26.45 14.24 -9.72
CA GLU A 215 -25.24 15.07 -9.69
C GLU A 215 -25.22 16.06 -8.51
N THR A 216 -26.39 16.57 -8.11
CA THR A 216 -26.51 17.51 -6.99
C THR A 216 -26.30 16.79 -5.67
N GLN A 217 -26.91 15.61 -5.51
CA GLN A 217 -26.75 14.77 -4.33
C GLN A 217 -25.31 14.28 -4.18
N ALA A 218 -24.66 13.87 -5.28
CA ALA A 218 -23.26 13.46 -5.29
C ALA A 218 -22.33 14.61 -4.85
N PHE A 219 -22.57 15.83 -5.34
CA PHE A 219 -21.85 17.01 -4.88
C PHE A 219 -22.08 17.30 -3.38
N ASP A 220 -23.34 17.29 -2.92
CA ASP A 220 -23.67 17.53 -1.52
C ASP A 220 -23.01 16.50 -0.59
N THR A 221 -23.00 15.22 -1.00
CA THR A 221 -22.29 14.13 -0.32
C THR A 221 -20.79 14.39 -0.29
N PHE A 222 -20.16 14.67 -1.43
CA PHE A 222 -18.72 14.95 -1.51
C PHE A 222 -18.31 16.09 -0.57
N ARG A 223 -19.04 17.22 -0.64
CA ARG A 223 -18.82 18.38 0.23
C ARG A 223 -18.99 18.03 1.71
N SER A 224 -20.04 17.27 2.05
CA SER A 224 -20.33 16.84 3.42
C SER A 224 -19.23 15.94 3.98
N VAL A 225 -18.73 14.98 3.19
CA VAL A 225 -17.64 14.08 3.60
C VAL A 225 -16.34 14.84 3.77
N MET A 226 -15.99 15.71 2.81
CA MET A 226 -14.77 16.54 2.88
C MET A 226 -14.69 17.39 4.16
N ASN A 227 -15.84 17.95 4.56
CA ASN A 227 -15.96 18.81 5.75
C ASN A 227 -16.45 18.08 7.00
N ARG A 228 -16.55 16.74 6.97
CA ARG A 228 -16.94 15.94 8.12
C ARG A 228 -15.86 16.08 9.18
N LYS A 229 -16.28 16.46 10.39
CA LYS A 229 -15.37 16.41 11.54
C LYS A 229 -15.17 14.96 11.92
N ASP A 230 -13.91 14.52 11.91
CA ASP A 230 -13.56 13.24 12.49
C ASP A 230 -14.01 13.25 13.96
N PRO A 231 -14.69 12.19 14.43
CA PRO A 231 -14.97 12.08 15.85
C PRO A 231 -13.63 12.11 16.60
N GLU A 232 -13.58 12.79 17.74
CA GLU A 232 -12.40 12.71 18.61
C GLU A 232 -12.17 11.25 18.98
N GLU A 233 -11.10 10.69 18.43
CA GLU A 233 -10.74 9.32 18.72
C GLU A 233 -10.06 9.27 20.08
N LYS A 234 -10.71 8.60 21.03
CA LYS A 234 -10.13 8.40 22.36
C LYS A 234 -9.00 7.39 22.28
N ALA A 235 -8.00 7.58 23.14
CA ALA A 235 -6.98 6.56 23.37
C ALA A 235 -7.64 5.25 23.79
N THR A 236 -7.27 4.16 23.12
CA THR A 236 -7.78 2.81 23.39
C THR A 236 -6.77 1.97 24.15
N VAL A 237 -5.50 2.29 24.03
CA VAL A 237 -4.40 1.70 24.80
C VAL A 237 -3.40 2.78 25.19
N ASN A 238 -2.80 2.63 26.36
CA ASN A 238 -1.65 3.42 26.78
C ASN A 238 -0.44 2.48 26.88
N PHE A 239 0.45 2.51 25.87
CA PHE A 239 1.60 1.62 25.84
C PHE A 239 2.60 2.00 26.95
N GLU A 240 2.95 1.04 27.79
CA GLU A 240 3.89 1.26 28.90
C GLU A 240 5.35 1.28 28.44
N ASN A 241 5.62 0.52 27.37
CA ASN A 241 6.94 0.31 26.77
C ASN A 241 6.95 0.79 25.31
N GLU A 242 8.16 1.07 24.81
CA GLU A 242 8.40 1.34 23.40
C GLU A 242 9.09 0.15 22.75
N TYR A 243 8.74 -0.15 21.51
CA TYR A 243 9.35 -1.20 20.70
C TYR A 243 9.62 -0.67 19.30
N SER A 244 10.82 -0.92 18.78
CA SER A 244 11.24 -0.38 17.48
C SER A 244 10.89 -1.33 16.33
N ILE A 245 10.44 -0.77 15.20
CA ILE A 245 10.31 -1.52 13.93
C ILE A 245 11.65 -1.68 13.21
N SER A 246 12.67 -0.91 13.60
CA SER A 246 14.01 -1.02 13.03
C SER A 246 14.67 -2.34 13.43
N LEU A 247 15.62 -2.80 12.61
CA LEU A 247 16.44 -3.95 12.96
C LEU A 247 17.24 -3.65 14.24
N ASN A 248 17.16 -4.55 15.22
CA ASN A 248 18.03 -4.57 16.39
C ASN A 248 19.39 -5.21 16.05
N ASP A 249 20.29 -5.30 17.03
CA ASP A 249 21.65 -5.83 16.84
C ASP A 249 21.70 -7.30 16.37
N ARG A 250 20.58 -8.03 16.46
CA ARG A 250 20.43 -9.42 16.01
C ARG A 250 19.66 -9.55 14.69
N ASN A 251 19.31 -8.42 14.08
CA ASN A 251 18.45 -8.29 12.90
C ASN A 251 16.97 -8.69 13.16
N GLY A 252 16.53 -8.70 14.42
CA GLY A 252 15.13 -8.79 14.77
C GLY A 252 14.43 -7.43 14.76
N ARG A 253 13.09 -7.44 14.76
CA ARG A 253 12.24 -6.24 14.84
C ARG A 253 11.32 -6.37 16.04
N ASP A 254 11.61 -5.61 17.09
CA ASP A 254 10.93 -5.73 18.39
C ASP A 254 9.43 -5.41 18.28
N ALA A 255 9.07 -4.35 17.55
CA ALA A 255 7.66 -3.97 17.38
C ALA A 255 6.86 -5.08 16.67
N ALA A 256 7.40 -5.60 15.57
CA ALA A 256 6.76 -6.66 14.80
C ALA A 256 6.66 -7.98 15.59
N SER A 257 7.73 -8.35 16.31
CA SER A 257 7.73 -9.52 17.19
C SER A 257 6.66 -9.38 18.28
N SER A 258 6.61 -8.25 18.96
CA SER A 258 5.63 -7.98 20.01
C SER A 258 4.19 -8.11 19.50
N ILE A 259 3.87 -7.53 18.33
CA ILE A 259 2.55 -7.67 17.68
C ILE A 259 2.25 -9.14 17.38
N LEU A 260 3.16 -9.85 16.71
CA LEU A 260 2.95 -11.23 16.30
C LEU A 260 2.82 -12.17 17.51
N THR A 261 3.63 -11.97 18.56
CA THR A 261 3.55 -12.73 19.81
C THR A 261 2.21 -12.53 20.49
N THR A 262 1.71 -11.29 20.59
CA THR A 262 0.38 -11.03 21.15
C THR A 262 -0.72 -11.74 20.37
N ILE A 263 -0.72 -11.64 19.05
CA ILE A 263 -1.72 -12.31 18.21
C ILE A 263 -1.63 -13.84 18.36
N LYS A 264 -0.42 -14.40 18.39
CA LYS A 264 -0.18 -15.84 18.59
C LYS A 264 -0.75 -16.31 19.93
N GLU A 265 -0.53 -15.55 21.00
CA GLU A 265 -1.04 -15.85 22.35
C GLU A 265 -2.56 -15.78 22.41
N GLU A 266 -3.19 -14.74 21.84
CA GLU A 266 -4.65 -14.59 21.76
C GLU A 266 -5.34 -15.74 20.99
N ASN A 267 -4.61 -16.39 20.08
CA ASN A 267 -5.11 -17.49 19.25
C ASN A 267 -4.62 -18.87 19.71
N ASP A 268 -4.06 -18.99 20.93
CA ASP A 268 -3.58 -20.26 21.52
C ASP A 268 -2.61 -21.05 20.61
N ALA A 269 -1.84 -20.36 19.77
CA ALA A 269 -0.86 -20.97 18.89
C ALA A 269 0.51 -21.14 19.58
N GLN A 270 1.21 -22.24 19.30
CA GLN A 270 2.54 -22.47 19.86
C GLN A 270 3.59 -21.64 19.14
N LEU A 271 3.51 -21.58 17.80
CA LEU A 271 4.43 -20.89 16.91
C LEU A 271 3.67 -19.89 16.03
N ALA A 272 4.37 -18.90 15.48
CA ALA A 272 3.85 -18.04 14.42
C ALA A 272 4.96 -17.64 13.43
N LEU A 273 4.60 -17.47 12.15
CA LEU A 273 5.50 -17.03 11.09
C LEU A 273 4.77 -16.11 10.11
N ALA A 274 5.28 -14.89 9.95
CA ALA A 274 4.73 -13.87 9.06
C ALA A 274 5.84 -13.10 8.31
N PRO A 275 5.61 -12.70 7.05
CA PRO A 275 6.45 -11.74 6.36
C PRO A 275 6.59 -10.40 7.10
N TYR A 276 7.77 -9.78 6.97
CA TYR A 276 8.06 -8.52 7.65
C TYR A 276 7.21 -7.34 7.15
N TYR A 277 6.84 -7.34 5.87
CA TYR A 277 6.17 -6.21 5.22
C TYR A 277 4.73 -5.99 5.71
N TYR A 278 4.18 -6.92 6.50
CA TYR A 278 2.89 -6.73 7.17
C TYR A 278 2.98 -5.82 8.40
N PHE A 279 4.18 -5.45 8.86
CA PHE A 279 4.40 -4.63 10.05
C PHE A 279 5.09 -3.31 9.68
N THR A 280 4.48 -2.19 10.08
CA THR A 280 4.77 -0.89 9.45
C THR A 280 5.30 0.18 10.39
N SER A 281 5.11 0.06 11.71
CA SER A 281 5.47 1.11 12.66
C SER A 281 6.07 0.60 13.97
N SER A 282 6.92 1.42 14.58
CA SER A 282 7.29 1.29 15.98
C SER A 282 6.08 1.51 16.89
N MET A 283 6.13 0.92 18.07
CA MET A 283 5.26 1.23 19.21
C MET A 283 5.95 2.28 20.08
N TYR A 284 5.26 3.39 20.33
CA TYR A 284 5.75 4.45 21.21
C TYR A 284 5.00 4.42 22.52
N LYS A 285 5.74 4.65 23.61
CA LYS A 285 5.17 4.80 24.94
C LYS A 285 4.16 5.93 24.99
N GLY A 286 2.99 5.67 25.57
CA GLY A 286 1.93 6.65 25.77
C GLY A 286 0.60 6.26 25.14
N GLU A 287 -0.33 7.22 25.16
CA GLU A 287 -1.68 7.05 24.64
C GLU A 287 -1.69 6.86 23.13
N CYS A 288 -2.41 5.82 22.68
CA CYS A 288 -2.58 5.46 21.29
C CYS A 288 -4.05 5.20 20.99
N THR A 289 -4.52 5.71 19.84
CA THR A 289 -5.89 5.52 19.36
C THR A 289 -6.01 4.26 18.50
N ASN A 290 -7.21 3.76 18.25
CA ASN A 290 -7.42 2.56 17.43
C ASN A 290 -6.91 2.74 15.99
N SER A 291 -7.08 3.92 15.38
CA SER A 291 -6.55 4.21 14.05
C SER A 291 -5.02 4.09 14.02
N ARG A 292 -4.35 4.63 15.04
CA ARG A 292 -2.89 4.53 15.18
C ARG A 292 -2.41 3.10 15.46
N VAL A 293 -3.15 2.34 16.26
CA VAL A 293 -2.91 0.90 16.45
C VAL A 293 -3.01 0.18 15.11
N GLY A 294 -4.06 0.45 14.32
CA GLY A 294 -4.26 -0.14 13.00
C GLY A 294 -3.16 0.21 11.99
N MET A 295 -2.53 1.38 12.12
CA MET A 295 -1.38 1.77 11.28
C MET A 295 -0.07 1.04 11.61
N MET A 296 -0.03 0.19 12.64
CA MET A 296 1.15 -0.64 12.98
C MET A 296 1.23 -1.91 12.13
N THR A 297 0.16 -2.24 11.40
CA THR A 297 0.12 -3.31 10.40
C THR A 297 -0.30 -2.75 9.04
N ALA A 298 0.09 -3.42 7.96
CA ALA A 298 -0.16 -2.98 6.59
C ALA A 298 -1.61 -3.27 6.14
N LYS A 299 -2.56 -2.39 6.48
CA LYS A 299 -3.99 -2.58 6.19
C LYS A 299 -4.33 -2.71 4.70
N SER A 300 -3.59 -2.04 3.81
CA SER A 300 -3.83 -2.10 2.35
C SER A 300 -3.44 -3.45 1.74
N SER A 301 -2.60 -4.20 2.43
CA SER A 301 -2.19 -5.56 2.09
C SER A 301 -2.48 -6.47 3.29
N ASP A 302 -3.61 -6.26 3.96
CA ASP A 302 -3.95 -7.07 5.13
C ASP A 302 -4.11 -8.53 4.72
N THR A 303 -3.89 -9.43 5.66
CA THR A 303 -3.77 -10.86 5.37
C THR A 303 -4.61 -11.68 6.31
N ALA A 304 -5.25 -12.72 5.77
CA ALA A 304 -5.98 -13.66 6.59
C ALA A 304 -5.01 -14.43 7.50
N LEU A 305 -5.48 -14.76 8.69
CA LEU A 305 -4.73 -15.64 9.60
C LEU A 305 -5.15 -17.09 9.41
N TYR A 306 -4.16 -17.97 9.38
CA TYR A 306 -4.34 -19.40 9.22
C TYR A 306 -3.72 -20.16 10.38
N PHE A 307 -4.40 -21.19 10.83
CA PHE A 307 -3.94 -22.12 11.84
C PHE A 307 -3.64 -23.47 11.20
N ALA A 308 -2.46 -24.01 11.48
CA ALA A 308 -2.06 -25.33 11.02
C ALA A 308 -1.42 -26.13 12.15
N LYS A 309 -1.47 -27.46 12.04
CA LYS A 309 -0.72 -28.39 12.88
C LYS A 309 0.27 -29.16 12.04
N MET A 310 1.53 -29.16 12.46
CA MET A 310 2.60 -29.83 11.74
C MET A 310 3.72 -30.24 12.69
N ASN A 311 4.51 -31.23 12.30
CA ASN A 311 5.64 -31.66 13.11
C ASN A 311 6.84 -30.71 12.96
N GLY A 312 7.79 -30.77 13.89
CA GLY A 312 8.95 -29.88 13.87
C GLY A 312 9.80 -29.99 12.60
N LYS A 313 9.81 -31.14 11.93
CA LYS A 313 10.46 -31.29 10.62
C LYS A 313 9.79 -30.41 9.56
N GLN A 314 8.47 -30.40 9.51
CA GLN A 314 7.68 -29.58 8.59
C GLN A 314 7.82 -28.08 8.90
N VAL A 315 7.96 -27.70 10.18
CA VAL A 315 8.28 -26.31 10.56
C VAL A 315 9.64 -25.88 9.99
N CYS A 316 10.67 -26.72 10.09
CA CYS A 316 11.96 -26.45 9.47
C CYS A 316 11.84 -26.30 7.94
N GLU A 317 11.16 -27.24 7.28
CA GLU A 317 10.94 -27.21 5.83
C GLU A 317 10.18 -25.94 5.41
N LEU A 318 9.18 -25.49 6.18
CA LEU A 318 8.45 -24.24 5.94
C LEU A 318 9.38 -23.02 5.99
N VAL A 319 10.21 -22.90 7.03
CA VAL A 319 11.12 -21.76 7.17
C VAL A 319 12.21 -21.80 6.10
N GLU A 320 12.77 -22.97 5.80
CA GLU A 320 13.75 -23.17 4.72
C GLU A 320 13.18 -22.70 3.37
N ASN A 321 11.96 -23.13 3.02
CA ASN A 321 11.35 -22.76 1.76
C ASN A 321 10.93 -21.29 1.73
N TYR A 322 10.52 -20.70 2.86
CA TYR A 322 10.25 -19.27 2.90
C TYR A 322 11.51 -18.43 2.60
N LEU A 323 12.68 -18.83 3.11
CA LEU A 323 13.92 -18.09 2.87
C LEU A 323 14.39 -18.13 1.40
N VAL A 324 13.97 -19.14 0.63
CA VAL A 324 14.46 -19.38 -0.74
C VAL A 324 13.39 -19.15 -1.81
N GLU A 325 12.11 -19.42 -1.50
CA GLU A 325 10.99 -19.49 -2.46
C GLU A 325 9.67 -19.00 -1.82
N ALA A 326 9.68 -17.86 -1.11
CA ALA A 326 8.48 -17.36 -0.43
C ALA A 326 7.30 -17.12 -1.39
N ASP A 327 7.54 -16.56 -2.58
CA ASP A 327 6.57 -16.47 -3.68
C ASP A 327 7.26 -16.19 -5.03
N GLU A 328 6.56 -16.32 -6.16
CA GLU A 328 7.09 -15.96 -7.49
C GLU A 328 7.59 -14.50 -7.55
N ASN A 329 7.04 -13.65 -6.67
CA ASN A 329 7.31 -12.21 -6.59
C ASN A 329 8.11 -11.77 -5.34
N PHE A 330 8.48 -12.67 -4.41
CA PHE A 330 9.19 -12.28 -3.18
C PHE A 330 10.24 -13.30 -2.75
N TYR A 331 11.49 -12.84 -2.60
CA TYR A 331 12.65 -13.63 -2.18
C TYR A 331 13.39 -12.89 -1.07
N VAL A 332 13.93 -13.61 -0.09
CA VAL A 332 14.75 -13.02 0.99
C VAL A 332 16.19 -12.85 0.50
N THR A 333 16.47 -11.70 -0.08
CA THR A 333 17.77 -11.32 -0.65
C THR A 333 18.63 -10.52 0.33
N ASN A 334 18.01 -9.82 1.28
CA ASN A 334 18.71 -9.00 2.26
C ASN A 334 18.07 -9.09 3.66
N LYS A 335 18.79 -8.60 4.68
CA LYS A 335 18.38 -8.70 6.08
C LYS A 335 17.07 -7.97 6.42
N TYR A 336 16.64 -7.01 5.61
CA TYR A 336 15.39 -6.29 5.85
C TYR A 336 14.16 -7.12 5.46
N GLU A 337 14.37 -8.17 4.65
CA GLU A 337 13.35 -9.08 4.13
C GLU A 337 13.13 -10.34 5.00
N LEU A 338 13.92 -10.52 6.04
CA LEU A 338 13.80 -11.66 6.95
C LEU A 338 12.42 -11.69 7.63
N PRO A 339 11.80 -12.88 7.79
CA PRO A 339 10.47 -13.00 8.35
C PRO A 339 10.44 -12.69 9.84
N ILE A 340 9.23 -12.44 10.37
CA ILE A 340 8.94 -12.31 11.79
C ILE A 340 8.45 -13.65 12.32
N ALA A 341 9.02 -14.09 13.44
CA ALA A 341 8.62 -15.33 14.11
C ALA A 341 8.26 -15.07 15.58
N SER A 342 7.46 -15.96 16.15
CA SER A 342 7.16 -16.02 17.58
C SER A 342 6.97 -17.46 18.04
N GLY A 343 7.31 -17.75 19.29
CA GLY A 343 7.37 -19.10 19.86
C GLY A 343 8.58 -19.92 19.40
N MET A 344 9.40 -19.37 18.51
CA MET A 344 10.60 -19.98 17.97
C MET A 344 11.66 -18.95 17.65
N LYS A 345 12.93 -19.38 17.68
CA LYS A 345 14.08 -18.62 17.22
C LYS A 345 14.70 -19.27 15.98
N MET A 346 14.84 -18.49 14.92
CA MET A 346 15.50 -18.87 13.68
C MET A 346 16.97 -18.47 13.72
N ILE A 347 17.86 -19.41 13.45
CA ILE A 347 19.29 -19.13 13.28
C ILE A 347 19.58 -19.30 11.80
N VAL A 348 19.99 -18.22 11.14
CA VAL A 348 20.20 -18.19 9.68
C VAL A 348 21.64 -17.84 9.35
N ASN A 349 22.19 -18.47 8.30
CA ASN A 349 23.47 -18.07 7.74
C ASN A 349 23.25 -17.10 6.59
N GLN A 350 23.99 -16.01 6.57
CA GLN A 350 24.03 -15.08 5.46
C GLN A 350 25.05 -15.55 4.40
N ALA A 351 24.62 -15.64 3.15
CA ALA A 351 25.47 -15.85 1.99
C ALA A 351 25.42 -14.62 1.06
N GLU A 352 26.32 -14.54 0.06
CA GLU A 352 26.35 -13.41 -0.89
C GLU A 352 25.01 -13.16 -1.60
N SER A 353 24.22 -14.21 -1.83
CA SER A 353 22.98 -14.15 -2.60
C SER A 353 21.70 -14.41 -1.80
N GLY A 354 21.75 -14.42 -0.46
CA GLY A 354 20.55 -14.64 0.37
C GLY A 354 20.83 -15.30 1.71
N PHE A 355 19.83 -16.01 2.24
CA PHE A 355 19.87 -16.63 3.58
C PHE A 355 19.54 -18.12 3.52
N SER A 356 20.08 -18.87 4.48
CA SER A 356 19.75 -20.29 4.67
C SER A 356 19.50 -20.60 6.14
N LEU A 357 18.55 -21.49 6.42
CA LEU A 357 18.28 -21.92 7.79
C LEU A 357 19.42 -22.81 8.29
N LYS A 358 20.06 -22.43 9.40
CA LYS A 358 21.06 -23.25 10.10
C LYS A 358 20.41 -24.11 11.17
N ASP A 359 19.55 -23.50 11.99
CA ASP A 359 18.86 -24.18 13.07
C ASP A 359 17.58 -23.44 13.45
N LEU A 360 16.68 -24.15 14.12
CA LEU A 360 15.45 -23.59 14.65
C LEU A 360 15.25 -24.10 16.08
N THR A 361 15.03 -23.18 17.01
CA THR A 361 14.89 -23.52 18.42
C THR A 361 13.53 -23.10 18.96
N VAL A 362 12.99 -23.88 19.88
CA VAL A 362 11.75 -23.62 20.63
C VAL A 362 12.09 -23.76 22.11
N ASN A 363 11.85 -22.72 22.90
CA ASN A 363 12.26 -22.64 24.31
C ASN A 363 13.77 -22.95 24.50
N ASP A 364 14.62 -22.28 23.73
CA ASP A 364 16.09 -22.40 23.74
C ASP A 364 16.64 -23.81 23.47
N LYS A 365 15.83 -24.70 22.90
CA LYS A 365 16.22 -26.05 22.50
C LYS A 365 15.95 -26.26 21.03
N LYS A 366 16.81 -27.02 20.35
CA LYS A 366 16.55 -27.44 18.97
C LYS A 366 15.14 -28.01 18.86
N ILE A 367 14.44 -27.62 17.81
CA ILE A 367 13.08 -28.08 17.57
C ILE A 367 13.05 -29.61 17.51
N ASP A 368 12.07 -30.20 18.19
CA ASP A 368 11.84 -31.64 18.14
C ASP A 368 11.12 -31.97 16.83
N LYS A 369 11.83 -32.63 15.92
CA LYS A 369 11.35 -32.91 14.57
C LYS A 369 10.09 -33.79 14.53
N GLU A 370 9.88 -34.61 15.55
CA GLU A 370 8.75 -35.53 15.63
C GLU A 370 7.57 -34.95 16.41
N LYS A 371 7.81 -33.92 17.23
CA LYS A 371 6.76 -33.26 18.00
C LYS A 371 5.84 -32.45 17.08
N GLU A 372 4.54 -32.54 17.31
CA GLU A 372 3.54 -31.68 16.68
C GLU A 372 3.49 -30.30 17.35
N TYR A 373 3.38 -29.27 16.51
CA TYR A 373 3.24 -27.87 16.89
C TYR A 373 2.02 -27.28 16.20
N SER A 374 1.24 -26.47 16.92
CA SER A 374 0.33 -25.51 16.30
C SER A 374 1.09 -24.26 15.84
N ILE A 375 0.81 -23.80 14.63
CA ILE A 375 1.43 -22.61 14.05
C ILE A 375 0.39 -21.68 13.43
N LEU A 376 0.56 -20.40 13.69
CA LEU A 376 -0.18 -19.31 13.06
C LEU A 376 0.58 -18.79 11.83
N LEU A 377 -0.13 -18.62 10.72
CA LEU A 377 0.42 -18.26 9.40
C LEU A 377 -0.40 -17.13 8.76
N THR A 378 0.18 -16.51 7.75
CA THR A 378 -0.42 -15.49 6.86
C THR A 378 -0.59 -16.08 5.47
N ASP A 379 -1.24 -15.37 4.54
CA ASP A 379 -1.45 -15.85 3.16
C ASP A 379 -0.17 -16.34 2.49
N THR A 380 0.94 -15.58 2.58
CA THR A 380 2.23 -15.97 2.00
C THR A 380 2.79 -17.23 2.65
N THR A 381 2.86 -17.29 3.99
CA THR A 381 3.44 -18.44 4.69
C THR A 381 2.56 -19.69 4.60
N MET A 382 1.25 -19.52 4.53
CA MET A 382 0.28 -20.56 4.22
C MET A 382 0.46 -21.10 2.80
N SER A 383 0.70 -20.23 1.82
CA SER A 383 0.94 -20.62 0.43
C SER A 383 2.22 -21.43 0.28
N VAL A 384 3.31 -21.03 0.94
CA VAL A 384 4.54 -21.84 1.03
C VAL A 384 4.26 -23.20 1.64
N LEU A 385 3.52 -23.25 2.76
CA LEU A 385 3.16 -24.51 3.41
C LEU A 385 2.36 -25.44 2.47
N LYS A 386 1.39 -24.91 1.73
CA LYS A 386 0.60 -25.70 0.77
C LYS A 386 1.45 -26.28 -0.35
N LYS A 387 2.49 -25.56 -0.82
CA LYS A 387 3.43 -26.05 -1.83
C LYS A 387 4.25 -27.23 -1.30
N ILE A 388 4.81 -27.11 -0.10
CA ILE A 388 5.67 -28.17 0.49
C ILE A 388 4.88 -29.35 1.04
N ASN A 389 3.65 -29.12 1.52
CA ASN A 389 2.80 -30.14 2.12
C ASN A 389 1.32 -29.94 1.72
N PRO A 390 0.94 -30.33 0.50
CA PRO A 390 -0.42 -30.13 -0.03
C PRO A 390 -1.53 -30.85 0.77
N LYS A 391 -1.17 -31.80 1.63
CA LYS A 391 -2.11 -32.57 2.46
C LYS A 391 -2.24 -32.02 3.88
N CYS A 392 -1.51 -30.96 4.23
CA CYS A 392 -1.63 -30.32 5.54
C CYS A 392 -3.05 -29.76 5.71
N GLU A 393 -3.69 -30.09 6.83
CA GLU A 393 -4.93 -29.43 7.21
C GLU A 393 -4.61 -28.02 7.72
N ILE A 394 -5.17 -27.03 7.04
CA ILE A 394 -5.00 -25.61 7.34
C ILE A 394 -6.39 -25.02 7.52
N GLU A 395 -6.64 -24.46 8.70
CA GLU A 395 -7.88 -23.78 9.03
C GLU A 395 -7.67 -22.27 8.92
N GLN A 396 -8.50 -21.58 8.14
CA GLN A 396 -8.52 -20.12 8.17
C GLN A 396 -9.28 -19.66 9.42
N LEU A 397 -8.69 -18.75 10.19
CA LEU A 397 -9.38 -18.13 11.32
C LEU A 397 -10.50 -17.23 10.78
N LYS A 398 -11.73 -17.50 11.23
CA LYS A 398 -12.99 -16.82 10.82
C LYS A 398 -12.79 -15.33 10.57
N ASP A 399 -13.05 -14.81 9.36
CA ASP A 399 -13.02 -13.38 8.99
C ASP A 399 -12.02 -12.49 9.76
N THR A 400 -10.87 -13.05 10.16
CA THR A 400 -9.89 -12.44 11.06
C THR A 400 -8.61 -12.28 10.28
N THR A 401 -8.16 -11.04 10.22
CA THR A 401 -6.91 -10.67 9.59
C THR A 401 -5.85 -10.35 10.63
N LEU A 402 -4.60 -10.23 10.20
CA LEU A 402 -3.52 -9.77 11.07
C LEU A 402 -3.85 -8.40 11.69
N SER A 403 -4.36 -7.46 10.89
CA SER A 403 -4.75 -6.13 11.40
C SER A 403 -5.94 -6.19 12.35
N SER A 404 -6.99 -6.95 12.01
CA SER A 404 -8.18 -7.04 12.87
C SER A 404 -7.88 -7.71 14.21
N ALA A 405 -7.05 -8.77 14.22
CA ALA A 405 -6.62 -9.43 15.45
C ALA A 405 -5.79 -8.50 16.35
N TRP A 406 -4.87 -7.72 15.75
CA TRP A 406 -4.08 -6.73 16.48
C TRP A 406 -4.95 -5.63 17.10
N ILE A 407 -5.86 -5.06 16.30
CA ILE A 407 -6.79 -4.02 16.77
C ILE A 407 -7.68 -4.57 17.88
N GLU A 408 -8.22 -5.78 17.72
CA GLU A 408 -9.06 -6.42 18.73
C GLU A 408 -8.30 -6.61 20.04
N ALA A 409 -7.07 -7.16 19.98
CA ALA A 409 -6.21 -7.34 21.14
C ALA A 409 -5.99 -6.02 21.90
N MET A 410 -5.62 -4.95 21.20
CA MET A 410 -5.37 -3.64 21.82
C MET A 410 -6.66 -2.96 22.32
N SER A 411 -7.80 -3.20 21.67
CA SER A 411 -9.10 -2.65 22.09
C SER A 411 -9.56 -3.17 23.46
N LYS A 412 -9.04 -4.32 23.91
CA LYS A 412 -9.25 -4.87 25.26
C LYS A 412 -8.47 -4.10 26.34
N GLY A 413 -7.65 -3.12 25.96
CA GLY A 413 -6.80 -2.34 26.85
C GLY A 413 -5.59 -3.12 27.38
N GLN A 414 -5.25 -4.26 26.76
CA GLN A 414 -4.12 -5.07 27.19
C GLN A 414 -2.79 -4.47 26.72
N GLN A 415 -1.73 -4.70 27.51
CA GLN A 415 -0.39 -4.40 27.05
C GLN A 415 0.05 -5.44 26.01
N PRO A 416 0.81 -5.02 24.99
CA PRO A 416 1.38 -5.96 24.06
C PRO A 416 2.46 -6.81 24.75
N SER A 417 2.60 -8.04 24.26
CA SER A 417 3.56 -9.02 24.75
C SER A 417 4.98 -8.49 24.55
N ALA A 418 5.90 -8.85 25.42
CA ALA A 418 7.30 -8.48 25.24
C ALA A 418 7.84 -9.09 23.93
N PRO A 419 8.69 -8.37 23.17
CA PRO A 419 9.31 -8.93 21.97
C PRO A 419 10.16 -10.15 22.32
N GLU A 420 10.14 -11.13 21.44
CA GLU A 420 10.96 -12.33 21.55
C GLU A 420 12.29 -12.16 20.81
N ASP A 421 13.34 -12.83 21.29
CA ASP A 421 14.59 -13.01 20.54
C ASP A 421 14.41 -14.07 19.46
N TYR A 422 13.69 -13.74 18.40
CA TYR A 422 13.21 -14.71 17.41
C TYR A 422 14.18 -14.97 16.25
N ILE A 423 15.26 -14.20 16.10
CA ILE A 423 16.19 -14.35 14.98
C ILE A 423 17.63 -14.05 15.36
N GLU A 424 18.54 -14.80 14.76
CA GLU A 424 19.99 -14.59 14.82
C GLU A 424 20.59 -14.83 13.44
N VAL A 425 21.37 -13.87 12.95
CA VAL A 425 22.04 -13.94 11.65
C VAL A 425 23.53 -14.17 11.88
N GLU A 426 24.03 -15.31 11.40
CA GLU A 426 25.44 -15.64 11.39
C GLU A 426 26.08 -15.31 10.03
N GLN A 427 27.36 -14.94 10.06
CA GLN A 427 28.17 -14.64 8.88
C GLN A 427 28.92 -15.88 8.38
#